data_AF-A0A1B6LJ68-F1
#
_entry.id   AF-A0A1B6LJ68-F1
#
_cell.length_a   1.000
_cell.length_b   1.000
_cell.length_c   1.000
_cell.angle_alpha   90.00
_cell.angle_beta   90.00
_cell.angle_gamma   90.00
#
_symmetry.space_group_name_H-M   'P 1'
#
loop_
_entity.id
_entity.type
_entity.pdbx_description
1 polymer ?
#
loop_
_entity_poly.entity_id
_entity_poly.type
_entity_poly.pdbx_seq_one_letter_code
_entity_poly.pdbx_strand_id
1 'polypeptide(L)'
;CFLCLKGIAQQCRRCAMCRQEISPDYLDRPDLLQAPDPQNEKEAEAFEDGYQWFYEGRNGWWRFDDRMSRDLEEVRTLGMDRLETLICGTLYILDLQALVQYNKDTPWRRRRIKRDLAANVVVKGVAGIR
;
A
#
# COMPACT_ATOMS: atom_id res chain seq x y z
N CYS A 1 9.80 7.43 -1.75
CA CYS A 1 8.53 6.68 -1.65
C CYS A 1 8.18 6.07 -3.01
N PHE A 2 7.91 4.76 -3.07
CA PHE A 2 7.54 4.06 -4.30
C PHE A 2 6.17 4.45 -4.84
N LEU A 3 5.14 4.58 -3.98
CA LEU A 3 3.78 4.93 -4.41
C LEU A 3 3.69 6.33 -5.05
N CYS A 4 4.50 7.30 -4.60
CA CYS A 4 4.60 8.61 -5.25
C CYS A 4 5.16 8.49 -6.67
N LEU A 5 6.26 7.76 -6.83
CA LEU A 5 6.87 7.54 -8.14
C LEU A 5 5.96 6.75 -9.07
N LYS A 6 5.22 5.76 -8.55
CA LYS A 6 4.20 5.02 -9.28
C LYS A 6 3.08 5.91 -9.80
N GLY A 7 2.58 6.85 -8.99
CA GLY A 7 1.61 7.84 -9.42
C GLY A 7 2.15 8.73 -10.56
N ILE A 8 3.36 9.26 -10.40
CA ILE A 8 4.03 10.09 -11.42
C ILE A 8 4.26 9.29 -12.72
N ALA A 9 4.73 8.05 -12.62
CA ALA A 9 4.97 7.18 -13.75
C ALA A 9 3.67 6.86 -14.52
N GLN A 10 2.53 6.74 -13.84
CA GLN A 10 1.24 6.51 -14.49
C GLN A 10 0.69 7.76 -15.19
N GLN A 11 0.99 8.96 -14.68
CA GLN A 11 0.45 10.22 -15.18
C GLN A 11 1.33 10.86 -16.27
N CYS A 12 2.63 11.01 -16.03
CA CYS A 12 3.52 11.81 -16.89
C CYS A 12 4.80 11.10 -17.34
N ARG A 13 5.17 9.95 -16.75
CA ARG A 13 6.40 9.17 -17.07
C ARG A 13 7.70 9.97 -17.08
N ARG A 14 7.75 11.10 -16.37
CA ARG A 14 8.97 11.93 -16.25
C ARG A 14 9.31 12.16 -14.79
N CYS A 15 10.60 12.16 -14.48
CA CYS A 15 11.10 12.45 -13.15
C CYS A 15 10.67 13.87 -12.72
N ALA A 16 10.09 14.00 -11.54
CA ALA A 16 9.63 15.29 -11.02
C ALA A 16 10.78 16.29 -10.77
N MET A 17 12.02 15.81 -10.63
CA MET A 17 13.19 16.65 -10.36
C MET A 17 13.90 17.06 -11.66
N CYS A 18 14.36 16.09 -12.45
CA CYS A 18 15.20 16.35 -13.63
C CYS A 18 14.46 16.24 -14.97
N ARG A 19 13.18 15.86 -14.97
CA ARG A 19 12.31 15.70 -16.17
C ARG A 19 12.76 14.63 -17.18
N GLN A 20 13.80 13.87 -16.85
CA GLN A 20 14.20 12.68 -17.60
C GLN A 20 13.08 11.64 -17.59
N GLU A 21 13.05 10.82 -18.63
CA GLU A 21 12.04 9.77 -18.76
C GLU A 21 12.25 8.68 -17.70
N ILE A 22 11.15 8.24 -17.11
CA ILE A 22 11.13 7.09 -16.21
C ILE A 22 11.02 5.85 -17.09
N SER A 23 11.93 4.90 -16.91
CA SER A 23 11.92 3.63 -17.64
C SER A 23 10.54 2.95 -17.56
N PRO A 24 9.99 2.44 -18.68
CA PRO A 24 8.68 1.78 -18.68
C PRO A 24 8.63 0.56 -17.76
N ASP A 25 9.77 -0.13 -17.59
CA ASP A 25 9.90 -1.32 -16.76
C ASP A 25 10.14 -1.01 -15.28
N TYR A 26 10.31 0.27 -14.90
CA TYR A 26 10.72 0.65 -13.55
C TYR A 26 9.74 0.16 -12.48
N LEU A 27 8.43 0.15 -12.78
CA LEU A 27 7.42 -0.30 -11.82
C LEU A 27 7.45 -1.82 -11.58
N ASP A 28 7.95 -2.58 -12.55
CA ASP A 28 8.10 -4.03 -12.46
C ASP A 28 9.46 -4.42 -11.86
N ARG A 29 10.49 -3.60 -12.09
CA ARG A 29 11.86 -3.78 -11.59
C ARG A 29 12.39 -2.47 -10.99
N PRO A 30 11.88 -2.03 -9.83
CA PRO A 30 12.32 -0.79 -9.21
C PRO A 30 13.73 -0.93 -8.64
N ASP A 31 14.54 0.11 -8.79
CA ASP A 31 15.81 0.23 -8.07
C ASP A 31 15.54 0.84 -6.69
N LEU A 32 15.49 -0.01 -5.66
CA LEU A 32 15.14 0.39 -4.30
C LEU A 32 16.40 0.82 -3.54
N LEU A 33 16.39 2.04 -3.01
CA LEU A 33 17.50 2.59 -2.21
C LEU A 33 17.86 1.73 -0.99
N GLN A 34 16.87 1.03 -0.45
CA GLN A 34 17.05 0.01 0.57
C GLN A 34 16.44 -1.27 0.01
N ALA A 35 17.28 -2.28 -0.21
CA ALA A 35 16.77 -3.60 -0.54
C ALA A 35 15.94 -4.12 0.64
N PRO A 36 14.80 -4.77 0.38
CA PRO A 36 14.14 -5.54 1.41
C PRO A 36 15.14 -6.59 1.92
N ASP A 37 15.53 -6.49 3.19
CA ASP A 37 16.38 -7.49 3.82
C ASP A 37 15.49 -8.69 4.24
N PRO A 38 15.68 -9.90 3.69
CA PRO A 38 14.80 -11.05 3.93
C PRO A 38 14.70 -11.47 5.40
N GLN A 39 15.71 -11.13 6.22
CA GLN A 39 15.68 -11.39 7.67
C GLN A 39 14.87 -10.32 8.39
N ASN A 40 14.96 -9.08 7.92
CA ASN A 40 14.17 -7.95 8.41
C ASN A 40 12.72 -7.98 7.90
N GLU A 41 12.39 -8.62 6.78
CA GLU A 41 11.00 -8.74 6.29
C GLU A 41 10.09 -9.61 7.18
N LYS A 42 10.68 -10.56 7.91
CA LYS A 42 9.96 -11.45 8.84
C LYS A 42 9.80 -10.86 10.24
N GLU A 43 10.74 -10.00 10.67
CA GLU A 43 10.79 -9.43 12.02
C GLU A 43 10.42 -7.94 12.07
N ALA A 44 10.64 -7.20 10.98
CA ALA A 44 10.23 -5.82 10.86
C ALA A 44 8.79 -5.74 10.32
N GLU A 45 7.98 -4.95 11.02
CA GLU A 45 6.69 -4.43 10.56
C GLU A 45 5.49 -5.39 10.69
N ALA A 46 5.38 -6.15 11.76
CA ALA A 46 4.08 -6.39 12.38
C ALA A 46 3.91 -5.44 13.56
N PHE A 47 2.68 -5.09 13.93
CA PHE A 47 2.45 -4.39 15.20
C PHE A 47 2.89 -5.28 16.37
N GLU A 48 2.99 -4.72 17.58
CA GLU A 48 3.44 -5.46 18.77
C GLU A 48 2.63 -6.75 19.04
N ASP A 49 1.37 -6.79 18.59
CA ASP A 49 0.48 -7.95 18.69
C ASP A 49 0.61 -8.94 17.52
N GLY A 50 1.55 -8.73 16.60
CA GLY A 50 1.81 -9.56 15.42
C GLY A 50 0.84 -9.33 14.26
N TYR A 51 -0.07 -8.35 14.36
CA TYR A 51 -1.01 -8.05 13.29
C TYR A 51 -0.45 -7.08 12.25
N GLN A 52 -1.09 -7.07 11.09
CA GLN A 52 -0.76 -6.16 10.00
C GLN A 52 -1.98 -5.92 9.09
N TRP A 53 -1.95 -4.82 8.32
CA TRP A 53 -2.99 -4.46 7.37
C TRP A 53 -2.68 -4.93 5.95
N PHE A 54 -3.72 -5.45 5.28
CA PHE A 54 -3.64 -6.00 3.94
C PHE A 54 -4.76 -5.47 3.04
N TYR A 55 -4.51 -5.43 1.74
CA TYR A 55 -5.51 -5.16 0.72
C TYR A 55 -5.53 -6.20 -0.39
N GLU A 56 -6.71 -6.44 -0.94
CA GLU A 56 -6.95 -7.46 -1.94
C GLU A 56 -6.31 -7.10 -3.29
N GLY A 57 -5.43 -7.98 -3.76
CA GLY A 57 -4.90 -8.00 -5.12
C GLY A 57 -5.63 -9.00 -6.01
N ARG A 58 -5.19 -9.12 -7.25
CA ARG A 58 -5.60 -10.25 -8.11
C ARG A 58 -5.03 -11.54 -7.50
N ASN A 59 -5.92 -12.44 -7.06
CA ASN A 59 -5.61 -13.76 -6.51
C ASN A 59 -4.63 -13.72 -5.32
N GLY A 60 -4.86 -12.85 -4.34
CA GLY A 60 -4.04 -12.82 -3.11
C GLY A 60 -4.07 -11.46 -2.43
N TRP A 61 -3.25 -11.33 -1.38
CA TRP A 61 -3.19 -10.14 -0.54
C TRP A 61 -1.87 -9.40 -0.71
N TRP A 62 -1.94 -8.08 -0.66
CA TRP A 62 -0.78 -7.21 -0.54
C TRP A 62 -0.77 -6.61 0.85
N ARG A 63 0.43 -6.42 1.41
CA ARG A 63 0.61 -5.61 2.60
C ARG A 63 0.52 -4.12 2.23
N PHE A 64 -0.11 -3.30 3.08
CA PHE A 64 0.05 -1.85 2.99
C PHE A 64 1.51 -1.46 3.28
N ASP A 65 1.96 -0.30 2.80
CA ASP A 65 3.25 0.23 3.24
C ASP A 65 3.14 0.75 4.68
N ASP A 66 4.29 0.83 5.36
CA ASP A 66 4.39 1.14 6.79
C ASP A 66 3.61 2.41 7.21
N ARG A 67 3.68 3.49 6.43
CA ARG A 67 2.92 4.71 6.74
C ARG A 67 1.41 4.46 6.73
N MET A 68 0.90 3.77 5.72
CA MET A 68 -0.54 3.52 5.53
C MET A 68 -1.05 2.51 6.56
N SER A 69 -0.23 1.54 6.93
CA SER A 69 -0.52 0.64 8.03
C SER A 69 -0.67 1.38 9.35
N ARG A 70 0.22 2.33 9.65
CA ARG A 70 0.14 3.17 10.85
C ARG A 70 -1.09 4.08 10.84
N ASP A 71 -1.37 4.74 9.72
CA ASP A 71 -2.56 5.59 9.57
C ASP A 71 -3.87 4.77 9.80
N LEU A 72 -3.94 3.54 9.26
CA LEU A 72 -5.07 2.63 9.48
C LEU A 72 -5.21 2.17 10.94
N GLU A 73 -4.10 1.87 11.61
CA GLU A 73 -4.11 1.44 13.01
C GLU A 73 -4.50 2.57 13.97
N GLU A 74 -4.06 3.80 13.68
CA GLU A 74 -4.46 4.99 14.42
C GLU A 74 -5.97 5.23 14.29
N VAL A 75 -6.49 5.26 13.07
CA VAL A 75 -7.93 5.44 12.78
C VAL A 75 -8.77 4.36 13.49
N ARG A 76 -8.31 3.10 13.45
CA ARG A 76 -8.94 2.00 14.21
C ARG A 76 -8.94 2.26 15.72
N THR A 77 -7.79 2.64 16.28
CA THR A 77 -7.63 2.84 17.73
C THR A 77 -8.46 4.01 18.24
N LEU A 78 -8.59 5.07 17.43
CA LEU A 78 -9.45 6.22 17.71
C LEU A 78 -10.95 5.92 17.53
N GLY A 79 -11.32 4.72 17.08
CA GLY A 79 -12.71 4.33 16.84
C GLY A 79 -13.34 5.04 15.64
N MET A 80 -12.53 5.49 14.68
CA MET A 80 -13.00 6.08 13.44
C MET A 80 -13.25 4.99 12.39
N ASP A 81 -14.31 5.15 11.61
CA ASP A 81 -14.72 4.14 10.62
C ASP A 81 -14.10 4.35 9.23
N ARG A 82 -13.52 5.53 8.98
CA ARG A 82 -13.09 5.94 7.63
C ARG A 82 -11.80 6.73 7.66
N LEU A 83 -10.94 6.43 6.69
CA LEU A 83 -9.74 7.19 6.36
C LEU A 83 -9.78 7.61 4.89
N GLU A 84 -9.63 8.91 4.63
CA GLU A 84 -9.41 9.45 3.28
C GLU A 84 -7.91 9.68 3.07
N THR A 85 -7.33 9.08 2.03
CA THR A 85 -5.89 9.16 1.77
C THR A 85 -5.55 9.13 0.28
N LEU A 86 -4.34 9.58 -0.07
CA LEU A 86 -3.83 9.55 -1.44
C LEU A 86 -3.06 8.26 -1.69
N ILE A 87 -3.48 7.50 -2.70
CA ILE A 87 -2.76 6.32 -3.19
C ILE A 87 -2.44 6.53 -4.66
N CYS A 88 -1.15 6.52 -5.00
CA CYS A 88 -0.65 6.78 -6.36
C CYS A 88 -1.23 8.07 -6.98
N GLY A 89 -1.37 9.13 -6.16
CA GLY A 89 -1.86 10.44 -6.61
C GLY A 89 -3.39 10.53 -6.78
N THR A 90 -4.15 9.53 -6.33
CA THR A 90 -5.62 9.53 -6.41
C THR A 90 -6.23 9.39 -5.02
N LEU A 91 -7.37 10.04 -4.77
CA LEU A 91 -8.08 9.97 -3.48
C LEU A 91 -8.80 8.62 -3.33
N TYR A 92 -8.54 7.96 -2.20
CA TYR A 92 -9.17 6.73 -1.78
C TYR A 92 -9.82 6.91 -0.42
N ILE A 93 -10.95 6.22 -0.24
CA ILE A 93 -11.56 5.98 1.05
C ILE A 93 -11.25 4.56 1.48
N LEU A 94 -10.69 4.41 2.68
CA LEU A 94 -10.56 3.15 3.40
C LEU A 94 -11.69 3.11 4.44
N ASP A 95 -12.68 2.26 4.22
CA ASP A 95 -13.83 2.06 5.10
C ASP A 95 -13.56 0.84 5.98
N LEU A 96 -13.27 1.08 7.25
CA LEU A 96 -12.89 0.06 8.23
C LEU A 96 -14.12 -0.70 8.75
N GLN A 97 -15.32 -0.12 8.66
CA GLN A 97 -16.56 -0.80 9.03
C GLN A 97 -16.93 -1.86 7.99
N ALA A 98 -16.88 -1.48 6.70
CA ALA A 98 -17.16 -2.39 5.59
C ALA A 98 -15.94 -3.22 5.16
N LEU A 99 -14.76 -2.93 5.72
CA LEU A 99 -13.47 -3.55 5.39
C LEU A 99 -13.18 -3.52 3.88
N VAL A 100 -13.33 -2.33 3.27
CA VAL A 100 -13.04 -2.09 1.85
C VAL A 100 -12.28 -0.80 1.62
N GLN A 101 -11.49 -0.78 0.55
CA GLN A 101 -10.97 0.44 -0.06
C GLN A 101 -11.62 0.70 -1.41
N TYR A 102 -11.84 1.97 -1.73
CA TYR A 102 -12.33 2.40 -3.04
C TYR A 102 -11.85 3.79 -3.41
N ASN A 103 -11.76 4.04 -4.71
CA ASN A 103 -11.44 5.36 -5.24
C ASN A 103 -12.65 6.28 -5.04
N LYS A 104 -12.42 7.50 -4.55
CA LYS A 104 -13.48 8.46 -4.21
C LYS A 104 -14.35 8.86 -5.41
N ASP A 105 -13.76 8.94 -6.60
CA ASP A 105 -14.44 9.26 -7.86
C ASP A 105 -15.14 8.03 -8.48
N THR A 106 -14.69 6.82 -8.14
CA THR A 106 -15.22 5.55 -8.70
C THR A 106 -15.55 4.51 -7.62
N PRO A 107 -16.52 4.79 -6.72
CA PRO A 107 -16.76 4.01 -5.50
C PRO A 107 -17.29 2.58 -5.71
N TRP A 108 -17.67 2.22 -6.94
CA TRP A 108 -18.09 0.85 -7.29
C TRP A 108 -16.90 -0.10 -7.46
N ARG A 109 -15.69 0.40 -7.74
CA ARG A 109 -14.48 -0.43 -7.80
C ARG A 109 -13.88 -0.53 -6.41
N ARG A 110 -14.05 -1.70 -5.79
CA ARG A 110 -13.65 -1.95 -4.41
C ARG A 110 -12.61 -3.05 -4.33
N ARG A 111 -11.73 -2.96 -3.33
CA ARG A 111 -10.86 -4.05 -2.89
C ARG A 111 -11.13 -4.27 -1.42
N ARG A 112 -11.20 -5.53 -0.99
CA ARG A 112 -11.28 -5.83 0.45
C ARG A 112 -9.98 -5.41 1.13
N ILE A 113 -10.10 -4.94 2.37
CA ILE A 113 -8.98 -4.74 3.28
C ILE A 113 -9.17 -5.61 4.51
N LYS A 114 -8.11 -5.93 5.23
CA LYS A 114 -8.22 -6.64 6.51
C LYS A 114 -7.03 -6.36 7.41
N ARG A 115 -7.25 -6.48 8.71
CA ARG A 115 -6.21 -6.61 9.74
C ARG A 115 -6.14 -8.08 10.14
N ASP A 116 -4.98 -8.69 10.03
CA ASP A 116 -4.79 -10.13 10.31
C ASP A 116 -3.39 -10.37 10.86
N LEU A 117 -3.17 -11.53 11.48
CA LEU A 117 -1.83 -11.92 11.93
C LEU A 117 -0.93 -12.07 10.72
N ALA A 118 0.26 -11.45 10.75
CA ALA A 118 1.19 -11.47 9.63
C ALA A 118 1.56 -12.90 9.21
N ALA A 119 1.69 -13.80 10.19
CA ALA A 119 1.99 -15.22 9.96
C ALA A 119 0.88 -16.00 9.21
N ASN A 120 -0.37 -15.52 9.22
CA ASN A 120 -1.51 -16.23 8.63
C ASN A 120 -1.76 -15.87 7.17
N VAL A 121 -1.09 -14.85 6.65
CA VAL A 121 -1.40 -14.29 5.32
C VAL A 121 -0.23 -14.50 4.37
N VAL A 122 -0.47 -15.28 3.32
CA VAL A 122 0.44 -15.33 2.18
C VAL A 122 0.33 -14.00 1.41
N VAL A 123 1.37 -13.18 1.54
CA VAL A 123 1.47 -11.88 0.88
C VAL A 123 2.18 -11.97 -0.45
N LYS A 124 1.74 -11.16 -1.41
CA LYS A 124 2.39 -11.00 -2.72
C LYS A 124 3.58 -10.04 -2.69
N GLY A 125 3.75 -9.33 -1.58
CA GLY A 125 4.68 -8.22 -1.39
C GLY A 125 4.00 -7.03 -0.71
N VAL A 126 4.64 -5.86 -0.79
CA VAL A 126 4.26 -4.63 -0.07
C VAL A 126 3.97 -3.50 -1.06
N ALA A 127 2.79 -2.88 -0.98
CA ALA A 127 2.42 -1.72 -1.80
C ALA A 127 2.61 -1.89 -3.34
N GLY A 128 2.61 -3.14 -3.81
CA GLY A 128 2.84 -3.50 -5.21
C GLY A 128 4.29 -3.79 -5.60
N ILE A 129 5.23 -3.71 -4.67
CA ILE A 129 6.61 -4.21 -4.78
C ILE A 129 6.61 -5.68 -4.37
N ARG A 130 7.21 -6.56 -5.19
CA ARG A 130 7.37 -7.99 -4.89
C ARG A 130 8.65 -8.25 -4.14
#